data_AF-A0A0F2NU97-F1
#
_entry.id   AF-A0A0F2NU97-F1
#
_cell.length_a   1.000
_cell.length_b   1.000
_cell.length_c   1.000
_cell.angle_alpha   90.00
_cell.angle_beta   90.00
_cell.angle_gamma   90.00
#
_symmetry.space_group_name_H-M   'P 1'
#
loop_
_entity.id
_entity.type
_entity.pdbx_description
1 polymer ?
#
loop_
_entity_poly.entity_id
_entity_poly.type
_entity_poly.pdbx_seq_one_letter_code
_entity_poly.pdbx_strand_id
1 'polypeptide(L)'
;MSLVDRKDLELEGVRHVGSFDEREIVLETTMGLFYIKGEGLHITKLNLDEGSLSVQGFISSMEYKDGKSVRGKGKGMLSRIMK
;
A
#
# COMPACT_ATOMS: atom_id res chain seq x y z
N MET A 1 9.96 -0.38 5.08
CA MET A 1 8.77 0.18 5.76
C MET A 1 8.99 0.10 7.25
N SER A 2 8.76 1.19 7.97
CA SER A 2 8.80 1.27 9.44
C SER A 2 7.48 1.83 9.95
N LEU A 3 6.90 1.22 10.99
CA LEU A 3 5.68 1.68 11.65
C LEU A 3 5.94 1.79 13.15
N VAL A 4 5.79 2.98 13.72
CA VAL A 4 5.96 3.25 15.15
C VAL A 4 4.62 3.64 15.76
N ASP A 5 4.26 2.99 16.87
CA ASP A 5 3.03 3.22 17.64
C ASP A 5 1.72 3.25 16.84
N ARG A 6 1.72 2.64 15.64
CA ARG A 6 0.65 2.75 14.64
C ARG A 6 0.29 4.21 14.28
N LYS A 7 1.25 5.13 14.42
CA LYS A 7 1.08 6.57 14.22
C LYS A 7 2.00 7.14 13.18
N ASP A 8 3.26 6.70 13.19
CA ASP A 8 4.30 7.20 12.30
C ASP A 8 4.68 6.08 11.34
N LEU A 9 4.46 6.29 10.06
CA LEU A 9 4.77 5.35 8.99
C LEU A 9 5.81 5.96 8.05
N GLU A 10 6.90 5.24 7.84
CA GLU A 10 7.89 5.52 6.80
C GLU A 10 7.85 4.42 5.74
N LEU A 11 7.73 4.85 4.48
CA LEU A 11 7.61 4.00 3.31
C LEU A 11 8.65 4.42 2.27
N GLU A 12 9.24 3.41 1.61
CA GLU A 12 10.16 3.57 0.49
C GLU A 12 9.59 2.83 -0.73
N GLY A 13 10.12 3.14 -1.92
CA GLY A 13 9.63 2.58 -3.18
C GLY A 13 8.32 3.19 -3.65
N VAL A 14 7.95 4.38 -3.18
CA VAL A 14 6.79 5.14 -3.66
C VAL A 14 7.13 5.79 -4.99
N ARG A 15 6.31 5.54 -6.02
CA ARG A 15 6.45 6.16 -7.35
C ARG A 15 5.50 7.32 -7.55
N HIS A 16 4.30 7.22 -6.98
CA HIS A 16 3.26 8.23 -7.16
C HIS A 16 2.26 8.19 -6.00
N VAL A 17 1.69 9.34 -5.66
CA VAL A 17 0.58 9.47 -4.70
C VAL A 17 -0.71 9.62 -5.50
N GLY A 18 -1.58 8.61 -5.46
CA GLY A 18 -2.84 8.60 -6.22
C GLY A 18 -3.90 9.51 -5.60
N SER A 19 -4.33 9.19 -4.38
CA SER A 19 -5.27 10.00 -3.60
C SER A 19 -4.83 10.02 -2.14
N PHE A 20 -5.07 11.13 -1.45
CA PHE A 20 -4.81 11.23 -0.02
C PHE A 20 -5.86 12.13 0.64
N ASP A 21 -6.33 11.69 1.79
CA ASP A 21 -7.12 12.47 2.73
C ASP A 21 -6.86 11.96 4.16
N GLU A 22 -7.60 12.50 5.14
CA GLU A 22 -7.42 12.14 6.56
C GLU A 22 -7.81 10.69 6.90
N ARG A 23 -8.44 9.95 5.99
CA ARG A 23 -8.95 8.59 6.19
C ARG A 23 -8.25 7.55 5.33
N GLU A 24 -7.81 7.91 4.14
CA GLU A 24 -7.15 6.99 3.20
C GLU A 24 -6.02 7.67 2.41
N ILE A 25 -4.92 6.94 2.24
CA ILE A 25 -3.83 7.28 1.32
C ILE A 25 -3.64 6.11 0.35
N VAL A 26 -3.69 6.39 -0.95
CA VAL A 26 -3.47 5.43 -2.03
C VAL A 26 -2.17 5.78 -2.73
N LEU A 27 -1.24 4.84 -2.74
CA LEU A 27 0.09 4.99 -3.31
C LEU A 27 0.29 4.01 -4.46
N GLU A 28 0.97 4.44 -5.50
CA GLU A 28 1.60 3.55 -6.46
C GLU A 28 3.04 3.33 -6.04
N THR A 29 3.41 2.06 -5.83
CA THR A 29 4.76 1.66 -5.41
C THR A 29 5.43 0.81 -6.47
N THR A 30 6.67 0.41 -6.22
CA THR A 30 7.37 -0.55 -7.06
C THR A 30 6.69 -1.92 -7.18
N MET A 31 5.87 -2.29 -6.19
CA MET A 31 5.22 -3.60 -6.08
C MET A 31 3.70 -3.55 -6.35
N GLY A 32 3.17 -2.42 -6.83
CA GLY A 32 1.75 -2.25 -7.14
C GLY A 32 1.08 -1.18 -6.27
N LEU A 33 -0.25 -1.23 -6.20
CA LEU A 33 -1.04 -0.26 -5.43
C LEU A 33 -0.99 -0.60 -3.95
N PHE A 34 -0.68 0.40 -3.13
CA PHE A 34 -0.64 0.30 -1.68
C PHE A 34 -1.64 1.26 -1.06
N TYR A 35 -2.52 0.72 -0.23
CA TYR A 35 -3.59 1.44 0.44
C TYR A 35 -3.28 1.53 1.93
N ILE A 36 -3.32 2.73 2.49
CA ILE A 36 -3.19 3.00 3.91
C ILE A 36 -4.53 3.60 4.35
N LYS A 37 -5.16 3.03 5.38
CA LYS A 37 -6.38 3.58 5.98
C LYS A 37 -6.18 3.87 7.45
N GLY A 38 -6.91 4.85 7.95
CA GLY A 38 -6.75 5.36 9.29
C GLY A 38 -7.63 6.54 9.62
N GLU A 39 -7.18 7.31 10.60
CA GLU A 39 -7.81 8.56 11.04
C GLU A 39 -6.74 9.63 11.26
N GLY A 40 -7.01 10.86 10.81
CA GLY A 40 -6.06 11.97 10.91
C GLY A 40 -4.80 11.77 10.07
N LEU A 41 -4.89 10.99 8.98
CA LEU A 41 -3.77 10.71 8.09
C LEU A 41 -3.31 11.98 7.38
N HIS A 42 -2.02 12.25 7.42
CA HIS A 42 -1.40 13.32 6.64
C HIS A 42 0.03 12.98 6.28
N ILE A 43 0.45 13.43 5.09
CA ILE A 43 1.81 13.22 4.60
C ILE A 43 2.70 14.31 5.19
N THR A 44 3.72 13.91 5.95
CA THR A 44 4.69 14.83 6.58
C THR A 44 5.94 15.01 5.73
N LYS A 45 6.29 14.01 4.92
CA LYS A 45 7.40 14.07 3.96
C LYS A 45 7.04 13.30 2.69
N LEU A 46 7.37 13.87 1.54
CA LEU A 46 7.27 13.22 0.23
C LEU A 46 8.51 13.56 -0.59
N ASN A 47 9.27 12.54 -0.98
CA ASN A 47 10.36 12.66 -1.94
C ASN A 47 10.21 11.57 -3.01
N LEU A 48 9.67 11.94 -4.17
CA LEU A 48 9.43 11.00 -5.27
C LEU A 48 10.72 10.60 -6.00
N ASP A 49 11.77 11.43 -5.95
CA ASP A 49 13.07 11.12 -6.57
C ASP A 49 13.81 10.02 -5.80
N GLU A 50 13.77 10.08 -4.46
CA GLU A 50 14.26 9.02 -3.57
C GLU A 50 13.23 7.89 -3.37
N GLY A 51 11.99 8.10 -3.82
CA GLY A 51 10.88 7.19 -3.62
C GLY A 51 10.48 7.01 -2.15
N SER A 52 10.66 8.02 -1.30
CA SER A 52 10.36 7.98 0.13
C SER A 52 9.14 8.82 0.52
N LEU A 53 8.39 8.34 1.51
CA LEU A 53 7.18 8.97 2.04
C LEU A 53 7.06 8.72 3.54
N SER A 54 6.71 9.76 4.29
CA SER A 54 6.36 9.69 5.71
C SER A 54 4.92 10.12 5.93
N VAL A 55 4.18 9.34 6.72
CA VAL A 55 2.77 9.58 7.06
C VAL A 55 2.64 9.61 8.58
N GLN A 56 1.84 10.56 9.07
CA GLN A 56 1.39 10.61 10.46
C GLN A 56 -0.12 10.48 10.55
N GLY A 57 -0.60 9.82 11.61
CA GLY A 57 -2.02 9.60 11.88
C GLY A 57 -2.26 8.18 12.38
N PHE A 58 -3.45 7.90 12.93
CA PHE A 58 -3.73 6.57 13.46
C PHE A 58 -4.00 5.57 12.33
N ILE A 59 -3.08 4.65 12.11
CA ILE A 59 -3.18 3.65 11.05
C ILE A 59 -4.01 2.46 11.55
N SER A 60 -5.05 2.12 10.77
CA SER A 60 -5.97 1.01 11.03
C SER A 60 -5.75 -0.17 10.07
N SER A 61 -5.34 0.09 8.83
CA SER A 61 -5.00 -0.98 7.88
C SER A 61 -3.99 -0.53 6.83
N MET A 62 -3.17 -1.47 6.36
CA MET A 62 -2.27 -1.30 5.22
C MET A 62 -2.43 -2.51 4.30
N GLU A 63 -2.67 -2.29 3.01
CA GLU A 63 -2.96 -3.35 2.05
C GLU A 63 -2.24 -3.10 0.72
N TYR A 64 -1.44 -4.07 0.28
CA TYR A 64 -1.07 -4.17 -1.13
C TYR A 64 -2.22 -4.80 -1.89
N LYS A 65 -2.77 -4.09 -2.87
CA LYS A 65 -3.69 -4.69 -3.83
C LYS A 65 -2.89 -5.10 -5.04
N ASP A 66 -2.91 -6.41 -5.31
CA ASP A 66 -2.49 -6.93 -6.61
C ASP A 66 -3.28 -6.18 -7.68
N GLY A 67 -2.59 -5.30 -8.40
CA GLY A 67 -3.06 -4.83 -9.69
C GLY A 67 -3.09 -6.06 -10.57
N LYS A 68 -4.23 -6.77 -10.59
CA LYS A 68 -4.42 -8.03 -11.30
C LYS A 68 -3.64 -7.93 -12.60
N SER A 69 -2.53 -8.66 -12.68
CA SER A 69 -2.10 -9.17 -13.97
C SER A 69 -3.29 -9.99 -14.43
N VAL A 70 -4.08 -9.46 -15.36
CA VAL A 70 -5.15 -10.18 -16.07
C VAL A 70 -4.49 -11.18 -17.04
N ARG A 71 -3.58 -12.00 -16.51
CA ARG A 71 -2.78 -12.97 -17.25
C ARG A 71 -2.40 -14.10 -16.30
N GLY A 72 -3.37 -14.94 -15.97
CA GLY A 72 -3.08 -16.14 -15.16
C GLY A 72 -4.23 -16.77 -14.39
N LYS A 73 -5.49 -16.33 -14.51
CA LYS A 73 -6.61 -17.21 -14.14
C LYS A 73 -6.79 -18.28 -15.22
N GLY A 74 -5.98 -19.33 -15.16
CA GLY A 74 -6.07 -20.43 -16.10
C GLY A 74 -5.36 -21.67 -15.59
N LYS A 75 -6.14 -22.63 -15.09
CA LYS A 75 -5.82 -24.06 -14.96
C LYS A 75 -4.67 -24.44 -14.00
N GLY A 76 -5.00 -24.92 -12.80
CA GLY A 76 -3.99 -25.68 -12.05
C GLY A 76 -4.38 -26.29 -10.70
N MET A 77 -5.29 -25.69 -9.93
CA MET A 77 -5.38 -26.00 -8.50
C MET A 77 -6.65 -26.72 -8.01
N LEU A 78 -7.48 -27.29 -8.90
CA LEU A 78 -8.70 -28.01 -8.48
C LEU A 78 -8.71 -29.52 -8.77
N SER A 79 -7.64 -30.10 -9.31
CA SER A 79 -7.63 -31.54 -9.67
C SER A 79 -7.06 -32.47 -8.59
N ARG A 80 -6.57 -31.96 -7.45
CA ARG A 80 -5.84 -32.77 -6.45
C ARG A 80 -6.57 -32.99 -5.11
N ILE A 81 -7.78 -32.45 -4.96
CA ILE A 81 -8.56 -32.55 -3.71
C ILE A 81 -9.79 -33.48 -3.89
N MET A 82 -9.97 -34.08 -5.06
CA MET A 82 -10.93 -35.17 -5.25
C MET A 82 -10.18 -36.48 -5.50
N LYS A 83 -9.61 -37.05 -4.44
CA LYS A 83 -9.42 -38.49 -4.28
C LYS A 83 -9.40 -38.85 -2.81
#